data_AF-A0A061HGA0-F1
#
_entry.id   AF-A0A061HGA0-F1
#
_cell.length_a   1.000
_cell.length_b   1.000
_cell.length_c   1.000
_cell.angle_alpha   90.00
_cell.angle_beta   90.00
_cell.angle_gamma   90.00
#
_symmetry.space_group_name_H-M   'P 1'
#
loop_
_entity.id
_entity.type
_entity.pdbx_description
1 polymer ?
#
loop_
_entity_poly.entity_id
_entity_poly.type
_entity_poly.pdbx_seq_one_letter_code
_entity_poly.pdbx_strand_id
1 'polypeptide(L)'
;MSLLPTTSTFDYDGSARSGISRVLHNLARFPSQMPDFELATWQLFNLCVAPRKVYRQVYYHKQTKNTWARDDPAVLMILTSTLCLAGILWGFDYSLGPLGTLRTVLVMVLRDCLLLGIVSATALWFISNSLLQAPASIHTTDQRVEWAYALDVHTNGFFPAMLELYFVQLLFKPVLVRHNWICLLLGNGLYLVAFGQYWYVTYLGYNALPFLQRTELLLFPVLVLVAFFMVSLLGFNCPRHFLSLYFGSI
;
A
#
# COMPACT_ATOMS: atom_id res chain seq x y z
N MET A 1 -38.91 14.85 30.68
CA MET A 1 -37.44 15.01 30.66
C MET A 1 -36.98 14.57 29.27
N SER A 2 -36.84 15.52 28.35
CA SER A 2 -36.54 15.26 26.93
C SER A 2 -35.06 14.93 26.77
N LEU A 3 -34.75 13.69 26.40
CA LEU A 3 -33.42 13.27 26.01
C LEU A 3 -33.12 13.86 24.63
N LEU A 4 -32.36 14.96 24.61
CA LEU A 4 -31.76 15.50 23.40
C LEU A 4 -30.78 14.45 22.83
N PRO A 5 -30.81 14.15 21.53
CA PRO A 5 -29.74 13.38 20.92
C PRO A 5 -28.51 14.29 20.89
N THR A 6 -27.48 13.94 21.67
CA THR A 6 -26.15 14.50 21.48
C THR A 6 -25.66 14.03 20.12
N THR A 7 -25.79 14.87 19.10
CA THR A 7 -25.00 14.77 17.88
C THR A 7 -23.56 14.97 18.29
N SER A 8 -22.90 13.88 18.66
CA SER A 8 -21.46 13.81 18.79
C SER A 8 -20.86 14.06 17.42
N THR A 9 -20.55 15.32 17.13
CA THR A 9 -19.54 15.70 16.15
C THR A 9 -18.22 15.13 16.68
N PHE A 10 -18.03 13.82 16.51
CA PHE A 10 -16.84 13.09 16.92
C PHE A 10 -15.63 13.66 16.16
N ASP A 11 -14.53 13.89 16.88
CA ASP A 11 -13.28 14.47 16.37
C ASP A 11 -12.59 13.57 15.33
N TYR A 12 -13.11 13.53 14.10
CA TYR A 12 -12.44 12.90 12.95
C TYR A 12 -11.03 13.47 12.76
N ASP A 13 -10.89 14.79 12.92
CA ASP A 13 -9.61 15.50 12.86
C ASP A 13 -8.64 15.06 13.98
N GLY A 14 -9.16 14.73 15.18
CA GLY A 14 -8.35 14.28 16.31
C GLY A 14 -7.73 12.89 16.08
N SER A 15 -8.46 11.97 15.45
CA SER A 15 -7.96 10.63 15.13
C SER A 15 -6.90 10.63 14.03
N ALA A 16 -7.06 11.45 12.99
CA ALA A 16 -6.07 11.57 11.93
C ALA A 16 -4.80 12.29 12.43
N ARG A 17 -4.95 13.40 13.16
CA ARG A 17 -3.81 14.14 13.74
C ARG A 17 -3.03 13.30 14.75
N SER A 18 -3.72 12.54 15.60
CA SER A 18 -3.06 11.62 16.53
C SER A 18 -2.37 10.45 15.82
N GLY A 19 -2.95 9.92 14.74
CA GLY A 19 -2.32 8.89 13.90
C GLY A 19 -1.03 9.39 13.22
N ILE A 20 -1.08 10.55 12.58
CA ILE A 20 0.10 11.18 11.94
C ILE A 20 1.17 11.49 13.00
N SER A 21 0.77 12.06 14.14
CA SER A 21 1.70 12.35 15.24
C SER A 21 2.33 11.09 15.80
N ARG A 22 1.63 9.95 15.84
CA ARG A 22 2.20 8.66 16.28
C ARG A 22 3.21 8.13 15.27
N VAL A 23 2.88 8.15 13.98
CA VAL A 23 3.84 7.73 12.93
C VAL A 23 5.09 8.61 12.99
N LEU A 24 4.94 9.93 13.02
CA LEU A 24 6.07 10.86 13.14
C LEU A 24 6.87 10.67 14.44
N HIS A 25 6.20 10.44 15.56
CA HIS A 25 6.86 10.17 16.83
C HIS A 25 7.66 8.86 16.79
N ASN A 26 7.10 7.79 16.21
CA ASN A 26 7.80 6.51 16.02
C ASN A 26 9.00 6.70 15.07
N LEU A 27 8.83 7.54 14.04
CA LEU A 27 9.91 7.95 13.15
C LEU A 27 10.92 8.92 13.81
N ALA A 28 10.65 9.49 14.97
CA ALA A 28 11.61 10.34 15.69
C ALA A 28 12.37 9.55 16.77
N ARG A 29 11.79 8.44 17.24
CA ARG A 29 12.34 7.60 18.31
C ARG A 29 13.37 6.58 17.83
N PHE A 30 13.55 6.41 16.51
CA PHE A 30 14.52 5.50 15.89
C PHE A 30 15.92 5.48 16.50
N PRO A 31 16.55 6.60 16.90
CA PRO A 31 17.94 6.56 17.35
C PRO A 31 18.12 5.84 18.68
N SER A 32 17.03 5.56 19.41
CA SER A 32 17.05 5.09 20.80
C SER A 32 16.66 3.61 20.99
N GLN A 33 16.07 2.96 19.99
CA GLN A 33 15.68 1.54 20.03
C GLN A 33 15.98 0.90 18.68
N MET A 34 16.67 -0.25 18.65
CA MET A 34 16.86 -1.02 17.42
C MET A 34 15.48 -1.50 16.93
N PRO A 35 15.07 -1.19 15.68
CA PRO A 35 13.83 -1.71 15.12
C PRO A 35 13.88 -3.23 14.92
N ASP A 36 12.73 -3.91 15.06
CA ASP A 36 12.60 -5.37 14.92
C ASP A 36 12.62 -5.81 13.44
N PHE A 37 13.79 -5.76 12.80
CA PHE A 37 13.95 -6.10 11.37
C PHE A 37 13.61 -7.55 11.01
N GLU A 38 13.81 -8.49 11.94
CA GLU A 38 13.49 -9.90 11.71
C GLU A 38 11.98 -10.10 11.48
N LEU A 39 11.17 -9.51 12.37
CA LEU A 39 9.72 -9.55 12.27
C LEU A 39 9.24 -8.83 11.00
N ALA A 40 9.78 -7.64 10.72
CA ALA A 40 9.43 -6.88 9.53
C ALA A 40 9.76 -7.62 8.24
N THR A 41 10.93 -8.27 8.17
CA THR A 41 11.35 -9.06 7.00
C THR A 41 10.46 -10.30 6.83
N TRP A 42 10.19 -11.02 7.92
CA TRP A 42 9.28 -12.17 7.91
C TRP A 42 7.88 -11.76 7.42
N GLN A 43 7.39 -10.62 7.89
CA GLN A 43 6.10 -10.08 7.49
C GLN A 43 6.07 -9.77 6.00
N LEU A 44 7.05 -9.01 5.50
CA LEU A 44 7.15 -8.60 4.10
C LEU A 44 7.30 -9.80 3.15
N PHE A 45 8.09 -10.82 3.55
CA PHE A 45 8.19 -12.06 2.81
C PHE A 45 6.85 -12.81 2.73
N ASN A 46 6.15 -12.93 3.86
CA ASN A 46 4.86 -13.61 3.89
C ASN A 46 3.76 -12.81 3.19
N LEU A 47 3.85 -11.49 3.07
CA LEU A 47 2.92 -10.72 2.24
C LEU A 47 2.99 -11.09 0.76
N CYS A 48 4.19 -11.47 0.28
CA CYS A 48 4.40 -11.90 -1.10
C CYS A 48 3.89 -13.33 -1.33
N VAL A 49 4.10 -14.23 -0.37
CA VAL A 49 3.82 -15.67 -0.54
C VAL A 49 2.44 -16.08 0.00
N ALA A 50 2.08 -15.61 1.20
CA ALA A 50 0.91 -16.05 1.93
C ALA A 50 0.35 -14.93 2.83
N PRO A 51 -0.25 -13.86 2.25
CA PRO A 51 -0.62 -12.65 2.99
C PRO A 51 -1.63 -12.89 4.12
N ARG A 52 -2.46 -13.95 4.02
CA ARG A 52 -3.39 -14.35 5.08
C ARG A 52 -2.68 -14.66 6.40
N LYS A 53 -1.44 -15.17 6.36
CA LYS A 53 -0.67 -15.47 7.58
C LYS A 53 -0.35 -14.20 8.37
N VAL A 54 -0.01 -13.12 7.68
CA VAL A 54 0.32 -11.83 8.28
C VAL A 54 -0.89 -11.22 8.99
N TYR A 55 -2.06 -11.25 8.37
CA TYR A 55 -3.26 -10.68 8.98
C TYR A 55 -3.80 -11.49 10.16
N ARG A 56 -3.53 -12.79 10.22
CA ARG A 56 -3.76 -13.58 11.44
C ARG A 56 -2.90 -13.08 12.61
N GLN A 57 -1.67 -12.66 12.35
CA GLN A 57 -0.78 -12.09 13.38
C GLN A 57 -1.26 -10.71 13.84
N VAL A 58 -1.78 -9.88 12.94
CA VAL A 58 -2.39 -8.57 13.30
C VAL A 58 -3.53 -8.76 14.32
N TYR A 59 -4.36 -9.79 14.13
CA TYR A 59 -5.41 -10.12 15.09
C TYR A 59 -4.85 -10.47 16.48
N TYR A 60 -3.77 -11.28 16.54
CA TYR A 60 -3.11 -11.59 17.82
C TYR A 60 -2.42 -10.38 18.45
N HIS A 61 -1.83 -9.49 17.65
CA HIS A 61 -1.24 -8.24 18.13
C HIS A 61 -2.28 -7.36 18.81
N LYS A 62 -3.49 -7.28 18.25
CA LYS A 62 -4.59 -6.55 18.87
C LYS A 62 -4.94 -7.11 20.25
N GLN A 63 -4.88 -8.42 20.46
CA GLN A 63 -5.18 -9.03 21.75
C GLN A 63 -4.15 -8.69 22.83
N THR A 64 -2.87 -8.51 22.46
CA THR A 64 -1.78 -8.27 23.41
C THR A 64 -1.50 -6.80 23.66
N LYS A 65 -1.61 -5.94 22.63
CA LYS A 65 -1.33 -4.50 22.73
C LYS A 65 -2.54 -3.58 22.67
N ASN A 66 -3.72 -4.13 22.34
CA ASN A 66 -4.97 -3.39 22.18
C ASN A 66 -4.88 -2.21 21.18
N THR A 67 -3.96 -2.27 20.22
CA THR A 67 -3.84 -1.34 19.08
C THR A 67 -3.87 -2.12 17.77
N TRP A 68 -4.36 -1.48 16.70
CA TRP A 68 -4.36 -2.10 15.37
C TRP A 68 -3.12 -1.70 14.56
N ALA A 69 -2.73 -0.43 14.64
CA ALA A 69 -1.52 0.07 14.00
C ALA A 69 -0.25 -0.54 14.61
N ARG A 70 0.78 -0.69 13.76
CA ARG A 70 2.12 -1.04 14.19
C ARG A 70 2.78 0.11 14.93
N ASP A 71 3.60 -0.27 15.91
CA ASP A 71 4.41 0.66 16.69
C ASP A 71 5.85 0.76 16.16
N ASP A 72 6.26 -0.13 15.26
CA ASP A 72 7.62 -0.26 14.78
C ASP A 72 7.81 0.29 13.36
N PRO A 73 8.86 1.09 13.14
CA PRO A 73 9.07 1.73 11.85
C PRO A 73 9.93 0.89 10.87
N ALA A 74 10.26 -0.36 11.23
CA ALA A 74 11.15 -1.24 10.45
C ALA A 74 10.61 -1.52 9.03
N VAL A 75 9.30 -1.71 8.88
CA VAL A 75 8.69 -1.98 7.56
C VAL A 75 8.88 -0.82 6.59
N LEU A 76 8.69 0.43 7.04
CA LEU A 76 8.94 1.61 6.22
C LEU A 76 10.43 1.75 5.84
N MET A 77 11.35 1.39 6.72
CA MET A 77 12.79 1.40 6.43
C MET A 77 13.17 0.35 5.37
N ILE A 78 12.65 -0.87 5.47
CA ILE A 78 12.89 -1.91 4.46
C ILE A 78 12.28 -1.49 3.12
N LEU A 79 11.06 -0.96 3.15
CA LEU A 79 10.37 -0.48 1.95
C LEU A 79 11.16 0.64 1.24
N THR A 80 11.57 1.66 1.99
CA THR A 80 12.34 2.79 1.43
C THR A 80 13.71 2.37 0.95
N SER A 81 14.44 1.50 1.67
CA SER A 81 15.74 1.00 1.22
C SER A 81 15.63 0.14 -0.05
N THR A 82 14.59 -0.70 -0.14
CA THR A 82 14.29 -1.49 -1.35
C THR A 82 13.99 -0.58 -2.54
N LEU A 83 13.26 0.51 -2.33
CA LEU A 83 12.93 1.46 -3.38
C LEU A 83 14.12 2.32 -3.80
N CYS A 84 15.01 2.68 -2.87
CA CYS A 84 16.29 3.30 -3.19
C CYS A 84 17.15 2.39 -4.09
N LEU A 85 17.22 1.09 -3.77
CA LEU A 85 17.91 0.12 -4.60
C LEU A 85 17.30 0.05 -6.02
N ALA A 86 15.97 -0.01 -6.12
CA ALA A 86 15.28 0.01 -7.40
C ALA A 86 15.61 1.28 -8.21
N GLY A 87 15.58 2.45 -7.60
CA GLY A 87 15.89 3.72 -8.27
C GLY A 87 17.34 3.79 -8.77
N ILE A 88 18.29 3.21 -8.01
CA ILE A 88 19.68 3.06 -8.45
C ILE A 88 19.75 2.15 -9.69
N LEU A 89 19.11 0.98 -9.65
CA LEU A 89 19.10 0.02 -10.77
C LEU A 89 18.48 0.62 -12.05
N TRP A 90 17.35 1.32 -11.93
CA TRP A 90 16.73 2.02 -13.05
C TRP A 90 17.60 3.17 -13.58
N GLY A 91 18.28 3.90 -12.70
CA GLY A 91 19.24 4.93 -13.08
C GLY A 91 20.43 4.39 -13.88
N PHE A 92 20.90 3.19 -13.55
CA PHE A 92 21.91 2.47 -14.34
C PHE A 92 21.35 1.99 -15.69
N ASP A 93 20.17 1.38 -15.72
CA ASP A 93 19.54 0.87 -16.96
C ASP A 93 19.31 1.97 -18.01
N TYR A 94 18.90 3.18 -17.58
CA TYR A 94 18.72 4.34 -18.47
C TYR A 94 19.94 5.25 -18.59
N SER A 95 21.07 4.91 -17.95
CA SER A 95 22.31 5.70 -18.02
C SER A 95 22.13 7.20 -17.70
N LEU A 96 21.32 7.54 -16.69
CA LEU A 96 20.87 8.91 -16.38
C LEU A 96 21.95 9.81 -15.74
N GLY A 97 23.15 9.29 -15.50
CA GLY A 97 24.20 9.95 -14.70
C GLY A 97 23.84 10.05 -13.20
N PRO A 98 24.78 10.48 -12.35
CA PRO A 98 24.60 10.45 -10.89
C PRO A 98 23.46 11.35 -10.40
N LEU A 99 23.31 12.55 -10.97
CA LEU A 99 22.24 13.48 -10.60
C LEU A 99 20.86 12.97 -11.06
N GLY A 100 20.80 12.36 -12.24
CA GLY A 100 19.56 11.77 -12.77
C GLY A 100 19.13 10.54 -11.96
N THR A 101 20.07 9.70 -11.55
CA THR A 101 19.82 8.58 -10.64
C THR A 101 19.34 9.06 -9.27
N LEU A 102 19.99 10.08 -8.69
CA LEU A 102 19.55 10.67 -7.42
C LEU A 102 18.12 11.23 -7.52
N ARG A 103 17.82 11.97 -8.60
CA ARG A 103 16.45 12.46 -8.87
C ARG A 103 15.45 11.30 -8.98
N THR A 104 15.81 10.23 -9.67
CA THR A 104 14.97 9.03 -9.83
C THR A 104 14.64 8.41 -8.47
N VAL A 105 15.66 8.19 -7.63
CA VAL A 105 15.50 7.67 -6.26
C VAL A 105 14.59 8.58 -5.43
N LEU A 106 14.82 9.89 -5.45
CA LEU A 106 14.01 10.85 -4.70
C LEU A 106 12.55 10.84 -5.16
N VAL A 107 12.30 10.78 -6.47
CA VAL A 107 10.94 10.70 -7.01
C VAL A 107 10.28 9.40 -6.57
N MET A 108 10.96 8.25 -6.65
CA MET A 108 10.36 6.98 -6.22
C MET A 108 10.00 7.02 -4.72
N VAL A 109 10.92 7.47 -3.87
CA VAL A 109 10.70 7.51 -2.41
C VAL A 109 9.62 8.55 -2.03
N LEU A 110 9.73 9.77 -2.52
CA LEU A 110 8.83 10.86 -2.10
C LEU A 110 7.46 10.75 -2.77
N ARG A 111 7.42 10.54 -4.09
CA ARG A 111 6.16 10.48 -4.84
C ARG A 111 5.50 9.11 -4.71
N ASP A 112 6.23 8.03 -5.01
CA ASP A 112 5.61 6.72 -5.19
C ASP A 112 5.38 5.97 -3.87
N CYS A 113 6.21 6.21 -2.85
CA CYS A 113 6.03 5.61 -1.53
C CYS A 113 5.29 6.56 -0.57
N LEU A 114 5.84 7.76 -0.30
CA LEU A 114 5.29 8.63 0.74
C LEU A 114 4.00 9.35 0.32
N LEU A 115 4.00 10.05 -0.82
CA LEU A 115 2.82 10.80 -1.27
C LEU A 115 1.66 9.86 -1.59
N LEU A 116 1.89 8.82 -2.40
CA LEU A 116 0.85 7.82 -2.69
C LEU A 116 0.39 7.10 -1.42
N GLY A 117 1.28 6.86 -0.45
CA GLY A 117 0.92 6.24 0.81
C GLY A 117 0.03 7.12 1.68
N ILE A 118 0.34 8.40 1.82
CA ILE A 118 -0.51 9.35 2.57
C ILE A 118 -1.88 9.49 1.92
N VAL A 119 -1.92 9.62 0.58
CA VAL A 119 -3.17 9.76 -0.18
C VAL A 119 -4.01 8.49 -0.04
N SER A 120 -3.41 7.32 -0.26
CA SER A 120 -4.11 6.03 -0.18
C SER A 120 -4.59 5.72 1.23
N ALA A 121 -3.76 5.95 2.25
CA ALA A 121 -4.13 5.76 3.65
C ALA A 121 -5.30 6.66 4.04
N THR A 122 -5.27 7.93 3.64
CA THR A 122 -6.34 8.90 3.95
C THR A 122 -7.64 8.52 3.23
N ALA A 123 -7.57 8.13 1.97
CA ALA A 123 -8.73 7.67 1.20
C ALA A 123 -9.34 6.40 1.81
N LEU A 124 -8.54 5.37 2.09
CA LEU A 124 -9.03 4.10 2.65
C LEU A 124 -9.52 4.26 4.08
N TRP A 125 -8.87 5.09 4.90
CA TRP A 125 -9.34 5.45 6.24
C TRP A 125 -10.71 6.13 6.20
N PHE A 126 -10.89 7.09 5.28
CA PHE A 126 -12.16 7.78 5.10
C PHE A 126 -13.24 6.82 4.61
N ILE A 127 -12.97 6.03 3.57
CA ILE A 127 -13.91 5.05 3.00
C ILE A 127 -14.33 4.01 4.05
N SER A 128 -13.37 3.44 4.78
CA SER A 128 -13.67 2.40 5.77
C SER A 128 -14.52 2.92 6.93
N ASN A 129 -14.23 4.12 7.43
CA ASN A 129 -15.00 4.71 8.53
C ASN A 129 -16.33 5.32 8.12
N SER A 130 -16.56 5.57 6.83
CA SER A 130 -17.82 6.12 6.30
C SER A 130 -18.76 5.04 5.76
N LEU A 131 -18.24 4.03 5.08
CA LEU A 131 -19.04 3.05 4.34
C LEU A 131 -19.02 1.63 4.93
N LEU A 132 -17.98 1.25 5.66
CA LEU A 132 -17.74 -0.16 6.04
C LEU A 132 -18.00 -0.45 7.51
N GLN A 133 -18.44 0.51 8.33
CA GLN A 133 -18.67 0.26 9.76
C GLN A 133 -19.89 -0.64 9.99
N ALA A 134 -19.74 -1.62 10.89
CA ALA A 134 -20.86 -2.43 11.34
C ALA A 134 -21.90 -1.58 12.09
N PRO A 135 -23.19 -1.92 12.03
CA PRO A 135 -24.22 -1.27 12.85
C PRO A 135 -23.87 -1.40 14.34
N ALA A 136 -23.98 -0.31 15.09
CA ALA A 136 -23.75 -0.31 16.52
C ALA A 136 -24.69 -1.30 17.21
N SER A 137 -24.12 -2.26 17.94
CA SER A 137 -24.87 -3.18 18.80
C SER A 137 -24.67 -2.80 20.27
N ILE A 138 -25.66 -3.09 21.11
CA ILE A 138 -25.71 -2.68 22.53
C ILE A 138 -24.49 -3.21 23.34
N HIS A 139 -23.80 -4.25 22.84
CA HIS A 139 -22.66 -4.88 23.50
C HIS A 139 -21.30 -4.61 22.83
N THR A 140 -21.26 -3.84 21.74
CA THR A 140 -20.01 -3.54 21.02
C THR A 140 -19.52 -2.15 21.38
N THR A 141 -18.25 -2.04 21.75
CA THR A 141 -17.58 -0.74 21.85
C THR A 141 -17.41 -0.16 20.45
N ASP A 142 -17.76 1.11 20.27
CA ASP A 142 -17.57 1.81 19.00
C ASP A 142 -16.08 1.91 18.68
N GLN A 143 -15.61 1.06 17.77
CA GLN A 143 -14.24 1.08 17.26
C GLN A 143 -14.21 1.66 15.85
N ARG A 144 -13.19 2.49 15.59
CA ARG A 144 -12.93 3.09 14.29
C ARG A 144 -11.58 2.61 13.76
N VAL A 145 -11.42 2.67 12.44
CA VAL A 145 -10.13 2.39 11.81
C VAL A 145 -9.16 3.52 12.15
N GLU A 146 -7.99 3.15 12.69
CA GLU A 146 -6.89 4.07 12.98
C GLU A 146 -6.21 4.49 11.66
N TRP A 147 -5.87 5.77 11.48
CA TRP A 147 -5.20 6.23 10.25
C TRP A 147 -3.83 5.54 10.05
N ALA A 148 -3.09 5.34 11.13
CA ALA A 148 -1.80 4.62 11.08
C ALA A 148 -1.97 3.16 10.61
N TYR A 149 -3.08 2.51 10.98
CA TYR A 149 -3.40 1.18 10.45
C TYR A 149 -3.72 1.22 8.95
N ALA A 150 -4.43 2.25 8.47
CA ALA A 150 -4.70 2.40 7.04
C ALA A 150 -3.39 2.57 6.23
N LEU A 151 -2.40 3.28 6.79
CA LEU A 151 -1.06 3.40 6.21
C LEU A 151 -0.30 2.06 6.24
N ASP A 152 -0.41 1.29 7.33
CA ASP A 152 0.17 -0.05 7.43
C ASP A 152 -0.42 -1.03 6.39
N VAL A 153 -1.72 -0.93 6.12
CA VAL A 153 -2.38 -1.74 5.09
C VAL A 153 -1.92 -1.31 3.70
N HIS A 154 -1.79 -0.01 3.44
CA HIS A 154 -1.26 0.48 2.17
C HIS A 154 0.18 -0.02 1.93
N THR A 155 1.06 0.13 2.92
CA THR A 155 2.46 -0.32 2.80
C THR A 155 2.56 -1.83 2.60
N ASN A 156 1.69 -2.62 3.25
CA ASN A 156 1.61 -4.06 3.04
C ASN A 156 1.22 -4.45 1.61
N GLY A 157 0.23 -3.75 1.02
CA GLY A 157 -0.19 -3.99 -0.36
C GLY A 157 0.82 -3.47 -1.38
N PHE A 158 1.46 -2.33 -1.07
CA PHE A 158 2.41 -1.67 -1.94
C PHE A 158 3.71 -2.48 -2.08
N PHE A 159 4.20 -3.14 -1.02
CA PHE A 159 5.46 -3.86 -1.08
C PHE A 159 5.51 -4.96 -2.15
N PRO A 160 4.55 -5.91 -2.23
CA PRO A 160 4.56 -6.91 -3.31
C PRO A 160 4.40 -6.28 -4.70
N ALA A 161 3.47 -5.33 -4.85
CA ALA A 161 3.25 -4.63 -6.12
C ALA A 161 4.51 -3.86 -6.57
N MET A 162 5.26 -3.29 -5.63
CA MET A 162 6.54 -2.64 -5.88
C MET A 162 7.59 -3.64 -6.38
N LEU A 163 7.68 -4.84 -5.79
CA LEU A 163 8.62 -5.86 -6.28
C LEU A 163 8.32 -6.23 -7.75
N GLU A 164 7.05 -6.37 -8.11
CA GLU A 164 6.63 -6.66 -9.47
C GLU A 164 6.92 -5.49 -10.44
N LEU A 165 6.46 -4.29 -10.12
CA LEU A 165 6.54 -3.14 -11.02
C LEU A 165 7.94 -2.53 -11.11
N TYR A 166 8.79 -2.69 -10.10
CA TYR A 166 10.13 -2.09 -10.06
C TYR A 166 11.25 -3.08 -10.34
N PHE A 167 11.15 -4.34 -9.89
CA PHE A 167 12.21 -5.35 -10.10
C PHE A 167 11.87 -6.34 -11.20
N VAL A 168 10.68 -6.97 -11.16
CA VAL A 168 10.27 -7.92 -12.20
C VAL A 168 10.16 -7.19 -13.54
N GLN A 169 9.53 -6.01 -13.57
CA GLN A 169 9.48 -5.20 -14.78
C GLN A 169 10.87 -4.81 -15.30
N LEU A 170 11.81 -4.46 -14.43
CA LEU A 170 13.17 -4.13 -14.83
C LEU A 170 13.85 -5.33 -15.51
N LEU A 171 13.74 -6.52 -14.90
CA LEU A 171 14.32 -7.74 -15.42
C LEU A 171 13.74 -8.12 -16.80
N PHE A 172 12.43 -7.96 -16.98
CA PHE A 172 11.73 -8.34 -18.21
C PHE A 172 11.53 -7.18 -19.21
N LYS A 173 11.97 -5.96 -18.90
CA LYS A 173 11.89 -4.77 -19.76
C LYS A 173 12.17 -5.04 -21.25
N PRO A 174 13.29 -5.72 -21.65
CA PRO A 174 13.60 -5.92 -23.08
C PRO A 174 12.55 -6.77 -23.82
N VAL A 175 11.73 -7.53 -23.10
CA VAL A 175 10.61 -8.30 -23.64
C VAL A 175 9.33 -7.48 -23.57
N LEU A 176 9.04 -6.83 -22.43
CA LEU A 176 7.76 -6.16 -22.18
C LEU A 176 7.50 -4.93 -23.08
N VAL A 177 8.56 -4.24 -23.51
CA VAL A 177 8.44 -3.00 -24.30
C VAL A 177 8.28 -3.25 -25.81
N ARG A 178 8.47 -4.49 -26.29
CA ARG A 178 8.41 -4.81 -27.73
C ARG A 178 7.00 -4.68 -28.30
N HIS A 179 6.95 -4.39 -29.60
CA HIS A 179 5.72 -4.27 -30.40
C HIS A 179 5.13 -5.61 -30.83
N ASN A 180 4.89 -6.51 -29.89
CA ASN A 180 4.25 -7.79 -30.16
C ASN A 180 3.01 -7.95 -29.28
N TRP A 181 1.98 -8.62 -29.78
CA TRP A 181 0.76 -8.88 -28.99
C TRP A 181 1.05 -9.72 -27.73
N ILE A 182 1.99 -10.66 -27.80
CA ILE A 182 2.42 -11.45 -26.62
C ILE A 182 3.08 -10.55 -25.57
N CYS A 183 3.91 -9.60 -26.00
CA CYS A 183 4.55 -8.64 -25.10
C CYS A 183 3.53 -7.67 -24.47
N LEU A 184 2.51 -7.29 -25.23
CA LEU A 184 1.36 -6.52 -24.74
C LEU A 184 0.60 -7.31 -23.66
N LEU A 185 0.29 -8.58 -23.91
CA LEU A 185 -0.38 -9.46 -22.96
C LEU A 185 0.44 -9.62 -21.67
N LEU A 186 1.73 -9.95 -21.78
CA LEU A 186 2.61 -10.14 -20.62
C LEU A 186 2.83 -8.83 -19.85
N GLY A 187 3.02 -7.72 -20.55
CA GLY A 187 3.22 -6.40 -19.96
C GLY A 187 2.00 -5.91 -19.21
N ASN A 188 0.83 -5.95 -19.84
CA ASN A 188 -0.41 -5.55 -19.19
C ASN A 188 -0.82 -6.55 -18.11
N GLY A 189 -0.47 -7.84 -18.29
CA GLY A 189 -0.69 -8.89 -17.30
C GLY A 189 0.10 -8.65 -16.02
N LEU A 190 1.36 -8.22 -16.12
CA LEU A 190 2.18 -7.83 -14.96
C LEU A 190 1.49 -6.70 -14.16
N TYR A 191 0.95 -5.68 -14.86
CA TYR A 191 0.23 -4.58 -14.21
C TYR A 191 -1.07 -5.06 -13.55
N LEU A 192 -1.83 -5.93 -14.22
CA LEU A 192 -3.04 -6.52 -13.66
C LEU A 192 -2.74 -7.32 -12.38
N VAL A 193 -1.69 -8.15 -12.39
CA VAL A 193 -1.29 -8.95 -11.22
C VAL A 193 -0.81 -8.05 -10.09
N ALA A 194 0.08 -7.10 -10.35
CA ALA A 194 0.62 -6.20 -9.32
C ALA A 194 -0.48 -5.37 -8.65
N PHE A 195 -1.33 -4.70 -9.43
CA PHE A 195 -2.43 -3.92 -8.85
C PHE A 195 -3.54 -4.80 -8.26
N GLY A 196 -3.79 -5.98 -8.84
CA GLY A 196 -4.71 -6.96 -8.28
C GLY A 196 -4.26 -7.47 -6.90
N GLN A 197 -2.96 -7.75 -6.76
CA GLN A 197 -2.35 -8.15 -5.49
C GLN A 197 -2.41 -7.02 -4.46
N TYR A 198 -2.13 -5.78 -4.86
CA TYR A 198 -2.28 -4.61 -3.99
C TYR A 198 -3.68 -4.52 -3.37
N TRP A 199 -4.73 -4.61 -4.21
CA TRP A 199 -6.12 -4.54 -3.74
C TRP A 199 -6.54 -5.77 -2.93
N TYR A 200 -6.06 -6.96 -3.29
CA TYR A 200 -6.33 -8.17 -2.51
C TYR A 200 -5.72 -8.13 -1.12
N VAL A 201 -4.46 -7.69 -0.99
CA VAL A 201 -3.80 -7.51 0.31
C VAL A 201 -4.50 -6.41 1.12
N THR A 202 -4.88 -5.31 0.46
CA THR A 202 -5.67 -4.24 1.09
C THR A 202 -6.97 -4.79 1.68
N TYR A 203 -7.74 -5.54 0.88
CA TYR A 203 -8.96 -6.22 1.33
C TYR A 203 -8.71 -7.13 2.54
N LEU A 204 -7.66 -7.96 2.51
CA LEU A 204 -7.33 -8.85 3.63
C LEU A 204 -7.03 -8.07 4.92
N GLY A 205 -6.41 -6.89 4.82
CA GLY A 205 -6.19 -6.01 5.96
C GLY A 205 -7.47 -5.53 6.60
N TYR A 206 -8.35 -4.93 5.80
CA TYR A 206 -9.62 -4.45 6.34
C TYR A 206 -10.54 -5.59 6.80
N ASN A 207 -10.48 -6.75 6.15
CA ASN A 207 -11.25 -7.93 6.57
C ASN A 207 -10.75 -8.56 7.89
N ALA A 208 -9.55 -8.20 8.37
CA ALA A 208 -9.07 -8.62 9.69
C ALA A 208 -9.74 -7.84 10.85
N LEU A 209 -10.41 -6.73 10.55
CA LEU A 209 -11.08 -5.88 11.53
C LEU A 209 -12.52 -6.38 11.76
N PRO A 210 -12.86 -6.90 12.95
CA PRO A 210 -14.16 -7.52 13.19
C PRO A 210 -15.33 -6.53 13.24
N PHE A 211 -15.05 -5.23 13.38
CA PHE A 211 -16.05 -4.16 13.39
C PHE A 211 -16.33 -3.56 12.01
N LEU A 212 -15.68 -4.07 10.96
CA LEU A 212 -16.00 -3.72 9.58
C LEU A 212 -16.89 -4.79 8.96
N GLN A 213 -17.86 -4.35 8.15
CA GLN A 213 -18.74 -5.18 7.35
C GLN A 213 -18.61 -4.81 5.87
N ARG A 214 -18.99 -5.74 4.99
CA ARG A 214 -19.00 -5.54 3.53
C ARG A 214 -17.64 -5.10 2.97
N THR A 215 -16.55 -5.62 3.53
CA THR A 215 -15.17 -5.29 3.13
C THR A 215 -14.89 -5.73 1.69
N GLU A 216 -15.70 -6.62 1.12
CA GLU A 216 -15.63 -7.07 -0.28
C GLU A 216 -15.77 -5.92 -1.28
N LEU A 217 -16.40 -4.80 -0.88
CA LEU A 217 -16.48 -3.58 -1.70
C LEU A 217 -15.09 -3.01 -2.05
N LEU A 218 -14.08 -3.25 -1.21
CA LEU A 218 -12.69 -2.84 -1.49
C LEU A 218 -12.05 -3.63 -2.64
N LEU A 219 -12.66 -4.74 -3.08
CA LEU A 219 -12.22 -5.48 -4.28
C LEU A 219 -12.81 -4.92 -5.58
N PHE A 220 -13.75 -3.98 -5.53
CA PHE A 220 -14.35 -3.38 -6.73
C PHE A 220 -13.31 -2.82 -7.73
N PRO A 221 -12.23 -2.14 -7.31
CA PRO A 221 -11.18 -1.69 -8.22
C PRO A 221 -10.53 -2.83 -9.04
N VAL A 222 -10.51 -4.07 -8.53
CA VAL A 222 -9.99 -5.23 -9.28
C VAL A 222 -10.85 -5.51 -10.51
N LEU A 223 -12.17 -5.36 -10.41
CA LEU A 223 -13.07 -5.52 -11.56
C LEU A 223 -12.79 -4.47 -12.64
N VAL A 224 -12.56 -3.22 -12.22
CA VAL A 224 -12.18 -2.13 -13.12
C VAL A 224 -10.82 -2.41 -13.78
N LEU A 225 -9.86 -2.95 -13.02
CA LEU A 225 -8.54 -3.34 -13.54
C LEU A 225 -8.62 -4.48 -14.56
N VAL A 226 -9.48 -5.48 -14.33
CA VAL A 226 -9.70 -6.56 -15.29
C VAL A 226 -10.34 -6.02 -16.57
N ALA A 227 -11.35 -5.15 -16.46
CA ALA A 227 -11.97 -4.52 -17.63
C ALA A 227 -10.95 -3.67 -18.40
N PHE A 228 -10.16 -2.87 -17.70
CA PHE A 228 -9.07 -2.09 -18.29
C PHE A 228 -8.04 -2.99 -18.97
N PHE A 229 -7.64 -4.09 -18.34
CA PHE A 229 -6.73 -5.06 -18.94
C PHE A 229 -7.29 -5.58 -20.28
N MET A 230 -8.56 -5.99 -20.33
CA MET A 230 -9.18 -6.48 -21.57
C MET A 230 -9.18 -5.41 -22.67
N VAL A 231 -9.52 -4.16 -22.35
CA VAL A 231 -9.48 -3.04 -23.30
C VAL A 231 -8.06 -2.71 -23.75
N SER A 232 -7.09 -2.77 -22.82
CA SER A 232 -5.69 -2.44 -23.11
C SER A 232 -5.05 -3.38 -24.14
N LEU A 233 -5.56 -4.61 -24.28
CA LEU A 233 -5.08 -5.58 -25.28
C LEU A 233 -5.38 -5.15 -26.73
N LEU A 234 -6.15 -4.09 -26.96
CA LEU A 234 -6.37 -3.48 -28.27
C LEU A 234 -5.18 -2.65 -28.79
N GLY A 235 -4.13 -2.48 -27.96
CA GLY A 235 -2.88 -1.85 -28.39
C GLY A 235 -2.22 -0.93 -27.37
N PHE A 236 -2.78 -0.79 -26.16
CA PHE A 236 -2.22 0.06 -25.12
C PHE A 236 -1.22 -0.72 -24.24
N ASN A 237 0.08 -0.49 -24.44
CA ASN A 237 1.14 -1.14 -23.65
C ASN A 237 1.42 -0.33 -22.37
N CYS A 238 0.97 -0.85 -21.22
CA CYS A 238 1.12 -0.21 -19.92
C CYS A 238 2.59 0.00 -19.55
N PRO A 239 3.47 -1.04 -19.54
CA PRO A 239 4.89 -0.85 -19.23
C PRO A 239 5.53 0.26 -20.05
N ARG A 240 5.28 0.32 -21.36
CA ARG A 240 5.84 1.37 -22.21
C ARG A 240 5.33 2.75 -21.83
N HIS A 241 4.03 2.88 -21.60
CA HIS A 241 3.43 4.16 -21.21
C HIS A 241 4.02 4.67 -19.88
N PHE A 242 4.05 3.83 -18.84
CA PHE A 242 4.58 4.23 -17.54
C PHE A 242 6.08 4.51 -17.55
N LEU A 243 6.88 3.68 -18.23
CA LEU A 243 8.29 3.96 -18.40
C LEU A 243 8.53 5.26 -19.17
N SER A 244 7.67 5.58 -20.15
CA SER A 244 7.79 6.82 -20.91
C SER A 244 7.49 8.07 -20.09
N LEU A 245 6.54 7.97 -19.15
CA LEU A 245 6.25 9.02 -18.18
C LEU A 245 7.38 9.22 -17.17
N TYR A 246 8.09 8.15 -16.83
CA TYR A 246 9.14 8.17 -15.81
C TYR A 246 10.48 8.67 -16.37
N PHE A 247 10.91 8.15 -17.52
CA PHE A 247 12.24 8.36 -18.07
C PHE A 247 12.24 9.12 -19.41
N GLY A 248 11.07 9.47 -19.95
CA GLY A 248 10.93 10.08 -21.27
C GLY A 248 10.73 9.04 -22.38
N SER A 249 10.63 9.49 -23.64
CA SER A 249 10.30 8.63 -24.78
C SER A 249 11.29 7.46 -24.93
N ILE A 250 10.74 6.25 -25.08
CA ILE A 250 11.43 4.95 -25.25
C ILE A 250 11.31 4.47 -26.68
#